data_AF-A0A377VEB7-F1
#
_entry.id   AF-A0A377VEB7-F1
#
_cell.length_a   1.000
_cell.length_b   1.000
_cell.length_c   1.000
_cell.angle_alpha   90.00
_cell.angle_beta   90.00
_cell.angle_gamma   90.00
#
_symmetry.space_group_name_H-M   'P 1'
#
loop_
_entity.id
_entity.type
_entity.pdbx_description
1 polymer ?
#
loop_
_entity_poly.entity_id
_entity_poly.type
_entity_poly.pdbx_seq_one_letter_code
_entity_poly.pdbx_strand_id
1 'polypeptide(L)'
;MDFLQGDFRDELVLKALLERVGDSKVQVVMSDMAPNMCGTPAVDIPRAMYLVELALEMSRDVLAPGGSFVVKVFQGEGFDEYLREIRSLFTKVKVRKPDSSRARSREVYIVATGRKP
;
A
#
# COMPACT_ATOMS: atom_id res chain seq x y z
N MET A 1 -13.04 -10.00 -14.72
CA MET A 1 -12.63 -9.07 -13.65
C MET A 1 -13.38 -9.51 -12.42
N ASP A 2 -12.66 -9.96 -11.39
CA ASP A 2 -13.27 -10.41 -10.15
C ASP A 2 -13.36 -9.26 -9.15
N PHE A 3 -14.46 -9.18 -8.43
CA PHE A 3 -14.71 -8.14 -7.45
C PHE A 3 -15.07 -8.78 -6.12
N LEU A 4 -14.37 -8.34 -5.06
CA LEU A 4 -14.62 -8.74 -3.68
C LEU A 4 -14.88 -7.47 -2.88
N GLN A 5 -16.07 -7.37 -2.31
CA GLN A 5 -16.44 -6.27 -1.42
C GLN A 5 -16.33 -6.71 0.03
N GLY A 6 -15.59 -5.96 0.83
CA GLY A 6 -15.42 -6.22 2.25
C GLY A 6 -14.47 -5.21 2.89
N ASP A 7 -14.30 -5.30 4.21
CA ASP A 7 -13.26 -4.55 4.91
C ASP A 7 -11.93 -5.27 4.74
N PHE A 8 -10.92 -4.59 4.22
CA PHE A 8 -9.59 -5.17 4.03
C PHE A 8 -8.92 -5.59 5.33
N ARG A 9 -9.37 -5.06 6.48
CA ARG A 9 -8.88 -5.41 7.82
C ARG A 9 -9.51 -6.69 8.36
N ASP A 10 -10.57 -7.19 7.74
CA ASP A 10 -11.25 -8.42 8.14
C ASP A 10 -10.49 -9.63 7.59
N GLU A 11 -10.08 -10.53 8.48
CA GLU A 11 -9.38 -11.77 8.14
C GLU A 11 -10.17 -12.63 7.14
N LEU A 12 -11.51 -12.65 7.23
CA LEU A 12 -12.34 -13.42 6.30
C LEU A 12 -12.28 -12.85 4.89
N VAL A 13 -12.24 -11.53 4.76
CA VAL A 13 -12.11 -10.82 3.48
C VAL A 13 -10.71 -11.02 2.92
N LEU A 14 -9.67 -10.92 3.75
CA LEU A 14 -8.29 -11.19 3.35
C LEU A 14 -8.12 -12.63 2.86
N LYS A 15 -8.64 -13.61 3.60
CA LYS A 15 -8.61 -15.02 3.18
C LYS A 15 -9.32 -15.24 1.86
N ALA A 16 -10.51 -14.67 1.70
CA ALA A 16 -11.28 -14.74 0.45
C ALA A 16 -10.53 -14.08 -0.72
N LEU A 17 -9.76 -13.01 -0.48
CA LEU A 17 -8.89 -12.39 -1.48
C LEU A 17 -7.73 -13.31 -1.87
N LEU A 18 -7.03 -13.87 -0.89
CA LEU A 18 -5.89 -14.77 -1.10
C LEU A 18 -6.30 -16.04 -1.86
N GLU A 19 -7.46 -16.62 -1.54
CA GLU A 19 -8.01 -17.78 -2.27
C GLU A 19 -8.28 -17.46 -3.75
N ARG A 20 -8.69 -16.22 -4.07
CA ARG A 20 -8.93 -15.77 -5.45
C ARG A 20 -7.64 -15.49 -6.21
N VAL A 21 -6.62 -14.97 -5.52
CA VAL A 21 -5.27 -14.84 -6.07
C VAL A 21 -4.68 -16.24 -6.36
N GLY A 22 -4.98 -17.20 -5.48
CA GLY A 22 -4.50 -18.57 -5.56
C GLY A 22 -3.00 -18.68 -5.32
N ASP A 23 -2.41 -19.81 -5.73
CA ASP A 23 -0.97 -20.06 -5.60
C ASP A 23 -0.12 -19.23 -6.57
N SER A 24 -0.77 -18.59 -7.54
CA SER A 24 -0.12 -17.74 -8.52
C SER A 24 0.23 -16.39 -7.90
N LYS A 25 1.52 -16.06 -7.89
CA LYS A 25 1.95 -14.73 -7.46
C LYS A 25 1.49 -13.66 -8.46
N VAL A 26 1.03 -12.52 -7.96
CA VAL A 26 0.65 -11.37 -8.78
C VAL A 26 1.87 -10.56 -9.21
N GLN A 27 1.76 -9.87 -10.33
CA GLN A 27 2.83 -9.00 -10.84
C GLN A 27 2.76 -7.58 -10.27
N VAL A 28 1.56 -7.13 -9.88
CA VAL A 28 1.33 -5.79 -9.36
C VAL A 28 0.35 -5.85 -8.19
N VAL A 29 0.69 -5.18 -7.10
CA VAL A 29 -0.24 -4.81 -6.02
C VAL A 29 -0.36 -3.29 -6.00
N MET A 30 -1.59 -2.79 -5.97
CA MET A 30 -1.87 -1.35 -5.89
C MET A 30 -2.83 -1.08 -4.73
N SER A 31 -2.50 -0.13 -3.88
CA SER A 31 -3.37 0.35 -2.81
C SER A 31 -3.61 1.84 -2.93
N ASP A 32 -4.88 2.21 -3.03
CA ASP A 32 -5.36 3.59 -2.92
C ASP A 32 -6.19 3.81 -1.65
N MET A 33 -5.96 2.98 -0.63
CA MET A 33 -6.70 3.06 0.64
C MET A 33 -6.45 4.39 1.35
N ALA A 34 -7.50 4.93 1.96
CA ALA A 34 -7.42 6.06 2.86
C ALA A 34 -8.45 5.85 3.97
N PRO A 35 -8.15 6.22 5.22
CA PRO A 35 -9.14 6.17 6.29
C PRO A 35 -10.20 7.26 6.06
N ASN A 36 -11.32 7.14 6.77
CA ASN A 36 -12.23 8.25 6.95
C ASN A 36 -11.52 9.36 7.72
N MET A 37 -11.05 10.37 6.99
CA MET A 37 -10.31 11.51 7.53
C MET A 37 -11.23 12.37 8.39
N CYS A 38 -10.84 12.62 9.64
CA CYS A 38 -11.56 13.54 10.52
C CYS A 38 -11.03 14.98 10.43
N GLY A 39 -9.90 15.19 9.76
CA GLY A 39 -9.23 16.48 9.61
C GLY A 39 -8.19 16.76 10.69
N THR A 40 -7.99 15.85 11.65
CA THR A 40 -6.99 15.97 12.72
C THR A 40 -5.78 15.10 12.40
N PRO A 41 -4.63 15.69 12.02
CA PRO A 41 -3.46 14.92 11.60
C PRO A 41 -2.97 13.88 12.62
N ALA A 42 -3.05 14.19 13.91
CA ALA A 42 -2.66 13.28 14.99
C ALA A 42 -3.50 11.98 15.05
N VAL A 43 -4.69 11.98 14.45
CA VAL A 43 -5.56 10.80 14.35
C VAL A 43 -5.51 10.20 12.95
N ASP A 44 -5.52 11.06 11.93
CA ASP A 44 -5.59 10.65 10.53
C ASP A 44 -4.30 10.00 10.03
N ILE A 45 -3.13 10.51 10.42
CA ILE A 45 -1.83 9.98 9.98
C ILE A 45 -1.61 8.55 10.49
N PRO A 46 -1.77 8.23 11.79
CA PRO A 46 -1.61 6.85 12.26
C PRO A 46 -2.58 5.87 11.59
N ARG A 47 -3.84 6.29 11.36
CA ARG A 47 -4.83 5.47 10.66
C ARG A 47 -4.45 5.20 9.20
N ALA A 48 -3.91 6.20 8.52
CA ALA A 48 -3.44 6.05 7.15
C ALA A 48 -2.19 5.17 7.09
N MET A 49 -1.27 5.31 8.04
CA MET A 49 -0.08 4.47 8.15
C MET A 49 -0.43 2.99 8.33
N TYR A 50 -1.36 2.70 9.23
CA TYR A 50 -1.84 1.34 9.45
C TYR A 50 -2.36 0.67 8.17
N LEU A 51 -3.12 1.39 7.33
CA LEU A 51 -3.63 0.84 6.07
C LEU A 51 -2.53 0.53 5.05
N VAL A 52 -1.48 1.35 4.99
CA VAL A 52 -0.37 1.12 4.05
C VAL A 52 0.58 0.03 4.55
N GLU A 53 0.69 -0.15 5.86
CA GLU A 53 1.40 -1.28 6.49
C GLU A 53 0.71 -2.60 6.14
N LEU A 54 -0.61 -2.70 6.31
CA LEU A 54 -1.39 -3.87 5.89
C LEU A 54 -1.25 -4.15 4.38
N ALA A 55 -1.21 -3.10 3.55
CA ALA A 55 -1.01 -3.26 2.11
C ALA A 55 0.38 -3.82 1.79
N LEU A 56 1.42 -3.38 2.50
CA LEU A 56 2.78 -3.89 2.32
C LEU A 56 2.89 -5.33 2.79
N GLU A 57 2.29 -5.67 3.95
CA GLU A 57 2.22 -7.04 4.47
C GLU A 57 1.57 -7.98 3.45
N MET A 58 0.37 -7.66 2.97
CA MET A 58 -0.30 -8.46 1.94
C MET A 58 0.57 -8.58 0.67
N SER A 59 1.22 -7.49 0.24
CA SER A 59 2.12 -7.56 -0.92
C SER A 59 3.27 -8.53 -0.72
N ARG A 60 3.71 -8.79 0.51
CA ARG A 60 4.78 -9.77 0.76
C ARG A 60 4.36 -11.19 0.45
N ASP A 61 3.10 -11.50 0.69
CA ASP A 61 2.57 -12.84 0.53
C ASP A 61 2.18 -13.11 -0.92
N VAL A 62 1.65 -12.11 -1.64
CA VAL A 62 1.09 -12.33 -2.97
C VAL A 62 1.99 -11.91 -4.12
N LEU A 63 2.94 -11.00 -3.91
CA LEU A 63 3.71 -10.41 -5.01
C LEU A 63 4.84 -11.34 -5.47
N ALA A 64 4.97 -11.51 -6.78
CA ALA A 64 6.03 -12.31 -7.38
C ALA A 64 7.40 -11.63 -7.22
N PRO A 65 8.52 -12.39 -7.17
CA PRO A 65 9.84 -11.83 -7.42
C PRO A 65 9.83 -11.01 -8.71
N GLY A 66 10.43 -9.81 -8.69
CA GLY A 66 10.38 -8.86 -9.81
C GLY A 66 9.11 -8.01 -9.89
N GLY A 67 8.07 -8.33 -9.12
CA GLY A 67 6.79 -7.61 -9.13
C GLY A 67 6.87 -6.16 -8.62
N SER A 68 5.77 -5.43 -8.77
CA SER A 68 5.66 -4.02 -8.40
C SER A 68 4.59 -3.76 -7.35
N PHE A 69 4.86 -2.78 -6.48
CA PHE A 69 3.95 -2.32 -5.44
C PHE A 69 3.77 -0.81 -5.58
N VAL A 70 2.51 -0.38 -5.63
CA VAL A 70 2.14 1.04 -5.70
C VAL A 70 1.20 1.35 -4.56
N VAL A 71 1.53 2.35 -3.75
CA VAL A 71 0.73 2.68 -2.57
C VAL A 71 0.59 4.19 -2.41
N LYS A 72 -0.64 4.66 -2.19
CA LYS A 72 -0.93 6.01 -1.73
C LYS A 72 -0.58 6.14 -0.26
N VAL A 73 0.22 7.14 0.09
CA VAL A 73 0.64 7.42 1.47
C VAL A 73 0.47 8.90 1.76
N PHE A 74 0.05 9.23 2.98
CA PHE A 74 0.03 10.59 3.48
C PHE A 74 1.31 10.84 4.27
N GLN A 75 2.14 11.80 3.85
CA GLN A 75 3.38 12.10 4.55
C GLN A 75 3.11 12.61 5.97
N GLY A 76 3.80 12.00 6.93
CA GLY A 76 3.69 12.29 8.35
C GLY A 76 4.60 11.37 9.16
N GLU A 77 4.27 11.21 10.44
CA GLU A 77 4.94 10.25 11.32
C GLU A 77 4.88 8.83 10.73
N GLY A 78 5.98 8.07 10.84
CA GLY A 78 6.12 6.72 10.29
C GLY A 78 6.50 6.65 8.81
N PHE A 79 6.33 7.72 8.01
CA PHE A 79 6.59 7.70 6.57
C PHE A 79 8.02 7.28 6.20
N ASP A 80 9.03 7.84 6.88
CA ASP A 80 10.44 7.57 6.55
C ASP A 80 10.86 6.16 6.94
N GLU A 81 10.28 5.59 8.00
CA GLU A 81 10.48 4.20 8.39
C GLU A 81 9.85 3.25 7.37
N TYR A 82 8.59 3.51 7.01
CA TYR A 82 7.88 2.75 5.98
C TYR A 82 8.59 2.81 4.62
N LEU A 83 9.10 3.98 4.21
CA LEU A 83 9.86 4.13 2.96
C LEU A 83 11.19 3.36 3.01
N ARG A 84 11.87 3.32 4.16
CA ARG A 84 13.09 2.51 4.35
C ARG A 84 12.79 1.02 4.21
N GLU A 85 11.67 0.56 4.79
CA GLU A 85 11.22 -0.81 4.66
C GLU A 85 10.91 -1.19 3.20
N ILE A 86 10.19 -0.35 2.46
CA ILE A 86 9.96 -0.59 1.03
C ILE A 86 11.29 -0.63 0.25
N ARG A 87 12.24 0.25 0.54
CA ARG A 87 13.56 0.24 -0.11
C ARG A 87 14.38 -1.03 0.20
N SER A 88 14.16 -1.64 1.36
CA SER A 88 14.81 -2.92 1.68
C SER A 88 14.26 -4.06 0.83
N LEU A 89 12.97 -4.01 0.46
CA LEU A 89 12.27 -5.07 -0.29
C LEU A 89 12.32 -4.96 -1.81
N PHE A 90 12.55 -3.76 -2.37
CA PHE A 90 12.48 -3.52 -3.82
C PHE A 90 13.79 -2.99 -4.39
N THR A 91 14.07 -3.28 -5.66
CA THR A 91 15.29 -2.80 -6.35
C THR A 91 15.21 -1.31 -6.67
N LYS A 92 14.01 -0.78 -6.94
CA LYS A 92 13.82 0.63 -7.29
C LYS A 92 12.56 1.17 -6.63
N VAL A 93 12.70 2.30 -5.95
CA VAL A 93 11.62 2.97 -5.23
C VAL A 93 11.60 4.45 -5.58
N LYS A 94 10.44 4.96 -5.98
CA LYS A 94 10.23 6.36 -6.34
C LYS A 94 9.03 6.91 -5.58
N VAL A 95 9.21 8.06 -4.92
CA VAL A 95 8.09 8.85 -4.39
C VAL A 95 7.59 9.79 -5.49
N ARG A 96 6.29 9.87 -5.69
CA ARG A 96 5.65 10.67 -6.74
C ARG A 96 4.46 11.42 -6.19
N LYS A 97 4.43 12.73 -6.38
CA LYS A 97 3.25 13.56 -6.17
C LYS A 97 2.46 13.57 -7.49
N PRO A 98 1.21 13.10 -7.53
CA PRO A 98 0.39 13.20 -8.75
C PRO A 98 -0.02 14.63 -9.02
N ASP A 99 -0.12 15.01 -10.29
CA ASP A 99 -0.63 16.32 -10.71
C ASP A 99 -2.10 16.53 -10.32
N SER A 100 -2.86 15.43 -10.20
CA SER A 100 -4.25 15.43 -9.72
C SER A 100 -4.38 15.69 -8.21
N SER A 101 -3.28 15.59 -7.46
CA SER A 101 -3.30 15.78 -6.01
C SER A 101 -3.27 17.27 -5.67
N ARG A 102 -4.15 17.71 -4.76
CA ARG A 102 -4.19 19.11 -4.30
C ARG A 102 -2.83 19.52 -3.73
N ALA A 103 -2.36 20.72 -4.03
CA ALA A 103 -1.07 21.23 -3.56
C ALA A 103 -0.91 21.16 -2.03
N ARG A 104 -1.99 21.40 -1.27
CA ARG A 104 -2.00 21.32 0.20
C ARG A 104 -2.04 19.90 0.77
N SER A 105 -2.34 18.90 -0.05
CA SER A 105 -2.41 17.51 0.40
C SER A 105 -1.00 16.99 0.63
N ARG A 106 -0.78 16.24 1.71
CA ARG A 106 0.46 15.51 1.98
C ARG A 106 0.51 14.14 1.29
N GLU A 107 -0.47 13.86 0.44
CA GLU A 107 -0.55 12.62 -0.32
C GLU A 107 0.58 12.53 -1.35
N VAL A 108 1.21 11.36 -1.39
CA VAL A 108 2.17 10.94 -2.40
C VAL A 108 1.93 9.47 -2.72
N TYR A 109 2.39 9.02 -3.87
CA TYR A 109 2.47 7.59 -4.19
C TYR A 109 3.90 7.12 -4.07
N ILE A 110 4.10 5.99 -3.40
CA ILE A 110 5.34 5.23 -3.49
C ILE A 110 5.18 4.21 -4.60
N VAL A 111 6.03 4.31 -5.62
CA VAL A 111 6.11 3.37 -6.75
C VAL A 111 7.37 2.54 -6.57
N ALA A 112 7.20 1.30 -6.17
CA ALA A 112 8.26 0.34 -5.94
C ALA A 112 8.21 -0.77 -6.99
N THR A 113 9.33 -1.05 -7.65
CA THR A 113 9.40 -2.03 -8.75
C THR A 113 10.56 -2.98 -8.50
N GLY A 114 10.41 -4.23 -8.94
CA GLY A 114 11.44 -5.24 -8.81
C GLY A 114 11.54 -5.75 -7.38
N ARG A 115 10.47 -6.36 -6.87
CA ARG A 115 10.49 -7.08 -5.59
C ARG A 115 11.69 -8.04 -5.56
N LYS A 116 12.53 -7.91 -4.54
CA LYS A 116 13.66 -8.81 -4.31
C LYS A 116 13.12 -10.21 -3.92
N PRO A 117 13.86 -11.28 -4.22
CA PRO A 117 13.49 -12.64 -3.81
C PRO A 117 13.19 -12.75 -2.32
#